data_AF-A0AAP2FQE2-F1
#
_entry.id   AF-A0AAP2FQE2-F1
#
_cell.length_a   1.000
_cell.length_b   1.000
_cell.length_c   1.000
_cell.angle_alpha   90.00
_cell.angle_beta   90.00
_cell.angle_gamma   90.00
#
_symmetry.space_group_name_H-M   'P 1'
#
loop_
_entity.id
_entity.type
_entity.pdbx_description
1 polymer ?
#
loop_
_entity_poly.entity_id
_entity_poly.type
_entity_poly.pdbx_seq_one_letter_code
_entity_poly.pdbx_strand_id
1 'polypeptide(L)'
;MKKKTKKSFKKKIIYGVIAPLFLSVSMVEEANARDEFDSALLELGSSELSNLDLSMFEVENGQLPGNYRVDIYLNNELMETRNIDFLKVKNNLGEDILQPCLSLEELSRYGIIINKFPELKTSKNQCANISAIPQARADYLFNKQQLLLSFPQTAVNNAARGWVDPALWDNGITALILNYNFSGSVNKADTNSSNDSDNQYLSIQPGLNVGAWRLRNYSTWNR
;
A
#
# COMPACT_ATOMS: atom_id res chain seq x y z
N MET A 1 -72.27 -74.75 27.78
CA MET A 1 -73.29 -74.30 28.76
C MET A 1 -73.63 -72.82 28.49
N LYS A 2 -74.93 -72.51 28.41
CA LYS A 2 -75.67 -71.23 28.66
C LYS A 2 -74.86 -69.92 28.77
N LYS A 3 -75.31 -68.74 28.32
CA LYS A 3 -76.37 -68.20 27.42
C LYS A 3 -76.20 -66.66 27.51
N LYS A 4 -76.62 -65.92 26.45
CA LYS A 4 -77.08 -64.49 26.48
C LYS A 4 -75.98 -63.40 26.66
N THR A 5 -76.00 -62.19 26.08
CA THR A 5 -76.97 -61.43 25.27
C THR A 5 -76.35 -60.11 24.75
N LYS A 6 -76.70 -59.76 23.50
CA LYS A 6 -77.11 -58.45 22.92
C LYS A 6 -76.34 -57.13 23.19
N LYS A 7 -76.08 -56.49 22.03
CA LYS A 7 -76.40 -55.11 21.59
C LYS A 7 -75.28 -54.05 21.57
N SER A 8 -74.95 -53.69 20.33
CA SER A 8 -74.51 -52.39 19.80
C SER A 8 -75.04 -51.15 20.57
N PHE A 9 -74.18 -50.14 20.78
CA PHE A 9 -74.44 -48.75 20.38
C PHE A 9 -73.19 -47.83 20.47
N LYS A 10 -72.98 -47.06 19.39
CA LYS A 10 -72.37 -45.72 19.22
C LYS A 10 -70.84 -45.47 19.23
N LYS A 11 -70.42 -44.93 18.08
CA LYS A 11 -69.20 -44.16 17.78
C LYS A 11 -69.07 -42.86 18.60
N LYS A 12 -67.79 -42.46 18.75
CA LYS A 12 -67.20 -41.11 18.70
C LYS A 12 -66.49 -40.68 19.98
N ILE A 13 -65.35 -40.02 19.76
CA ILE A 13 -64.53 -39.22 20.67
C ILE A 13 -63.43 -40.04 21.35
N ILE A 14 -62.20 -39.93 20.83
CA ILE A 14 -60.92 -39.66 21.51
C ILE A 14 -59.83 -39.74 20.42
N TYR A 15 -59.81 -38.75 19.53
CA TYR A 15 -58.66 -38.42 18.66
C TYR A 15 -58.75 -36.92 18.39
N GLY A 16 -58.43 -36.14 19.41
CA GLY A 16 -58.46 -34.70 19.32
C GLY A 16 -57.95 -34.16 20.63
N VAL A 17 -56.70 -33.68 20.63
CA VAL A 17 -56.16 -32.56 21.44
C VAL A 17 -54.64 -32.44 21.32
N ILE A 18 -53.89 -33.40 20.76
CA ILE A 18 -52.41 -33.24 20.61
C ILE A 18 -52.03 -32.36 19.39
N ALA A 19 -53.00 -31.88 18.60
CA ALA A 19 -52.76 -31.22 17.32
C ALA A 19 -52.76 -29.67 17.28
N PRO A 20 -52.81 -28.90 18.39
CA PRO A 20 -52.48 -27.48 18.30
C PRO A 20 -51.56 -27.04 19.45
N LEU A 21 -50.35 -27.60 19.54
CA LEU A 21 -49.29 -26.99 20.37
C LEU A 21 -47.94 -26.83 19.65
N PHE A 22 -47.91 -27.13 18.35
CA PHE A 22 -46.73 -26.94 17.49
C PHE A 22 -46.90 -25.80 16.47
N LEU A 23 -47.96 -24.99 16.61
CA LEU A 23 -48.28 -23.88 15.70
C LEU A 23 -48.05 -22.50 16.34
N SER A 24 -47.02 -22.38 17.17
CA SER A 24 -46.50 -21.10 17.65
C SER A 24 -44.98 -21.10 17.57
N VAL A 25 -44.44 -21.50 16.42
CA VAL A 25 -43.11 -21.03 16.04
C VAL A 25 -43.34 -19.61 15.55
N SER A 26 -43.15 -18.68 16.48
CA SER A 26 -43.17 -17.25 16.25
C SER A 26 -42.44 -16.95 14.95
N MET A 27 -43.09 -16.19 14.07
CA MET A 27 -42.39 -15.51 12.99
C MET A 27 -41.37 -14.60 13.66
N VAL A 28 -40.12 -15.05 13.71
CA VAL A 28 -39.00 -14.18 13.98
C VAL A 28 -38.81 -13.43 12.67
N GLU A 29 -39.49 -12.29 12.54
CA GLU A 29 -39.05 -11.29 11.59
C GLU A 29 -37.67 -10.86 12.06
N GLU A 30 -36.64 -11.24 11.30
CA GLU A 30 -35.33 -10.63 11.43
C GLU A 30 -35.50 -9.14 11.12
N ALA A 31 -35.69 -8.36 12.18
CA ALA A 31 -35.65 -6.91 12.13
C ALA A 31 -34.22 -6.51 11.75
N ASN A 32 -33.98 -6.39 10.46
CA ASN A 32 -32.75 -5.83 9.92
C ASN A 32 -32.82 -4.32 10.12
N ALA A 33 -32.36 -3.86 11.28
CA ALA A 33 -32.05 -2.44 11.48
C ALA A 33 -30.75 -2.16 10.72
N ARG A 34 -30.83 -1.34 9.67
CA ARG A 34 -29.66 -0.78 9.01
C ARG A 34 -29.27 0.50 9.74
N ASP A 35 -27.98 0.80 9.78
CA ASP A 35 -27.52 2.11 10.23
C ASP A 35 -27.95 3.16 9.20
N GLU A 36 -28.49 4.28 9.65
CA GLU A 36 -29.00 5.36 8.80
C GLU A 36 -28.42 6.70 9.28
N PHE A 37 -27.96 7.53 8.34
CA PHE A 37 -27.47 8.87 8.63
C PHE A 37 -28.55 9.91 8.40
N ASP A 38 -28.92 10.65 9.45
CA ASP A 38 -29.82 11.79 9.31
C ASP A 38 -29.08 12.95 8.61
N SER A 39 -29.42 13.17 7.34
CA SER A 39 -28.84 14.24 6.51
C SER A 39 -29.10 15.65 7.07
N ALA A 40 -30.12 15.83 7.92
CA ALA A 40 -30.43 17.12 8.55
C ALA A 40 -29.43 17.52 9.64
N LEU A 41 -28.61 16.59 10.14
CA LEU A 41 -27.56 16.85 11.14
C LEU A 41 -26.25 17.36 10.54
N LEU A 42 -26.13 17.39 9.21
CA LEU A 42 -24.99 17.96 8.54
C LEU A 42 -25.16 19.49 8.45
N GLU A 43 -24.16 20.25 8.93
CA GLU A 43 -24.11 21.71 8.77
C GLU A 43 -23.82 22.07 7.30
N LEU A 44 -24.79 21.89 6.41
CA LEU A 44 -24.72 22.41 5.05
C LEU A 44 -25.28 23.84 5.06
N GLY A 45 -24.41 24.82 4.79
CA GLY A 45 -24.73 26.25 4.81
C GLY A 45 -25.77 26.73 3.79
N SER A 46 -26.53 25.84 3.16
CA SER A 46 -27.66 26.16 2.28
C SER A 46 -28.75 25.09 2.33
N SER A 47 -30.01 25.53 2.31
CA SER A 47 -31.22 24.71 2.37
C SER A 47 -31.48 23.83 1.13
N GLU A 48 -30.55 23.77 0.18
CA GLU A 48 -30.71 23.07 -1.11
C GLU A 48 -30.28 21.59 -1.08
N LEU A 49 -29.79 21.09 0.06
CA LEU A 49 -29.13 19.77 0.15
C LEU A 49 -29.92 18.73 0.96
N SER A 50 -31.21 18.96 1.22
CA SER A 50 -32.08 18.03 1.96
C SER A 50 -32.35 16.67 1.28
N ASN A 51 -31.68 16.39 0.16
CA ASN A 51 -31.80 15.14 -0.62
C ASN A 51 -30.41 14.61 -1.06
N LEU A 52 -29.38 14.80 -0.24
CA LEU A 52 -28.06 14.21 -0.50
C LEU A 52 -28.10 12.70 -0.21
N ASP A 53 -27.69 11.87 -1.18
CA ASP A 53 -27.59 10.42 -0.99
C ASP A 53 -26.38 10.09 -0.09
N LEU A 54 -26.68 9.73 1.16
CA LEU A 54 -25.70 9.33 2.17
C LEU A 54 -25.60 7.81 2.33
N SER A 55 -26.31 7.03 1.51
CA SER A 55 -26.36 5.56 1.62
C SER A 55 -24.96 4.91 1.55
N MET A 56 -24.01 5.59 0.93
CA MET A 56 -22.62 5.16 0.87
C MET A 56 -21.90 5.19 2.22
N PHE A 57 -22.29 6.06 3.15
CA PHE A 57 -21.66 6.20 4.48
C PHE A 57 -22.31 5.32 5.55
N GLU A 58 -23.48 4.75 5.23
CA GLU A 58 -24.25 3.85 6.10
C GLU A 58 -23.69 2.42 6.10
N VAL A 59 -22.76 2.12 5.21
CA VAL A 59 -22.05 0.84 5.14
C VAL A 59 -20.68 0.97 5.81
N GLU A 60 -20.28 -0.06 6.56
CA GLU A 60 -18.96 -0.10 7.19
C GLU A 60 -17.84 0.12 6.15
N ASN A 61 -16.96 1.10 6.41
CA ASN A 61 -15.89 1.54 5.49
C ASN A 61 -16.37 2.09 4.14
N GLY A 62 -17.67 2.39 4.00
CA GLY A 62 -18.23 2.99 2.81
C GLY A 62 -17.77 4.45 2.65
N GLN A 63 -17.14 4.74 1.51
CA GLN A 63 -16.58 6.06 1.23
C GLN A 63 -16.64 6.40 -0.26
N LEU A 64 -16.94 7.66 -0.60
CA LEU A 64 -17.08 8.15 -1.96
C LEU A 64 -15.83 7.88 -2.83
N PRO A 65 -15.99 7.51 -4.10
CA PRO A 65 -14.89 7.48 -5.04
C PRO A 65 -14.35 8.89 -5.26
N GLY A 66 -13.04 9.02 -5.46
CA GLY A 66 -12.41 10.32 -5.58
C GLY A 66 -10.91 10.28 -5.37
N ASN A 67 -10.31 11.46 -5.32
CA ASN A 67 -8.88 11.63 -5.12
C ASN A 67 -8.58 11.79 -3.62
N TYR A 68 -7.79 10.88 -3.07
CA TYR A 68 -7.41 10.90 -1.66
C TYR A 68 -5.89 10.95 -1.51
N ARG A 69 -5.41 11.80 -0.60
CA ARG A 69 -4.02 11.80 -0.16
C ARG A 69 -3.81 10.62 0.79
N VAL A 70 -2.91 9.72 0.43
CA VAL A 70 -2.65 8.49 1.19
C VAL A 70 -1.17 8.21 1.35
N ASP A 71 -0.81 7.60 2.47
CA ASP A 71 0.48 6.95 2.68
C ASP A 71 0.43 5.55 2.05
N ILE A 72 1.32 5.29 1.11
CA ILE A 72 1.36 4.04 0.34
C ILE A 72 2.38 3.13 0.99
N TYR A 73 1.90 1.99 1.51
CA TYR A 73 2.73 0.93 2.06
C TYR A 73 2.76 -0.25 1.10
N LEU A 74 3.95 -0.79 0.82
CA LEU A 74 4.13 -2.06 0.11
C LEU A 74 4.73 -3.07 1.08
N ASN A 75 4.04 -4.19 1.33
CA ASN A 75 4.49 -5.26 2.24
C ASN A 75 4.99 -4.72 3.60
N ASN A 76 4.23 -3.78 4.18
CA ASN A 76 4.50 -3.07 5.44
C ASN A 76 5.66 -2.05 5.41
N GLU A 77 6.25 -1.75 4.26
CA GLU A 77 7.25 -0.69 4.09
C GLU A 77 6.61 0.55 3.46
N LEU A 78 6.85 1.73 4.06
CA LEU A 78 6.37 3.00 3.53
C LEU A 78 7.14 3.35 2.26
N MET A 79 6.42 3.53 1.15
CA MET A 79 7.01 3.89 -0.13
C MET A 79 6.99 5.40 -0.34
N GLU A 80 5.81 6.02 -0.23
CA GLU A 80 5.62 7.46 -0.41
C GLU A 80 4.26 7.91 0.12
N THR A 81 4.04 9.23 0.15
CA THR A 81 2.74 9.86 0.44
C THR A 81 2.30 10.69 -0.76
N ARG A 82 1.17 10.35 -1.37
CA ARG A 82 0.64 11.10 -2.52
C ARG A 82 -0.87 10.96 -2.69
N ASN A 83 -1.40 11.72 -3.62
CA ASN A 83 -2.78 11.63 -4.05
C ASN A 83 -3.00 10.45 -5.00
N ILE A 84 -4.03 9.64 -4.73
CA ILE A 84 -4.47 8.48 -5.53
C ILE A 84 -5.94 8.63 -5.85
N ASP A 85 -6.32 8.29 -7.08
CA ASP A 85 -7.73 8.17 -7.46
C ASP A 85 -8.26 6.79 -7.05
N PHE A 86 -9.38 6.79 -6.32
CA PHE A 86 -10.09 5.59 -5.91
C PHE A 86 -11.38 5.46 -6.71
N LEU A 87 -11.54 4.32 -7.38
CA LEU A 87 -12.70 4.00 -8.20
C LEU A 87 -13.62 3.04 -7.46
N LYS A 88 -14.92 3.27 -7.60
CA LYS A 88 -15.94 2.37 -7.07
C LYS A 88 -16.03 1.12 -7.94
N VAL A 89 -15.77 -0.05 -7.37
CA VAL A 89 -15.87 -1.35 -8.05
C VAL A 89 -16.67 -2.32 -7.19
N LYS A 90 -17.27 -3.34 -7.81
CA LYS A 90 -17.93 -4.41 -7.07
C LYS A 90 -16.94 -5.52 -6.75
N ASN A 91 -16.89 -5.95 -5.50
CA ASN A 91 -16.15 -7.14 -5.11
C ASN A 91 -16.89 -8.42 -5.56
N ASN A 92 -16.32 -9.59 -5.29
CA ASN A 92 -16.92 -10.89 -5.65
C ASN A 92 -18.25 -11.17 -4.90
N LEU A 93 -18.52 -10.45 -3.82
CA LEU A 93 -19.76 -10.53 -3.04
C LEU A 93 -20.83 -9.52 -3.53
N GLY A 94 -20.50 -8.69 -4.53
CA GLY A 94 -21.37 -7.66 -5.09
C GLY A 94 -21.40 -6.35 -4.29
N GLU A 95 -20.59 -6.25 -3.24
CA GLU A 95 -20.45 -5.07 -2.39
C GLU A 95 -19.58 -4.03 -3.10
N ASP A 96 -19.92 -2.77 -2.90
CA ASP A 96 -19.17 -1.68 -3.49
C ASP A 96 -17.94 -1.37 -2.64
N ILE A 97 -16.75 -1.50 -3.23
CA ILE A 97 -15.46 -1.19 -2.60
C ILE A 97 -14.72 -0.11 -3.39
N LEU A 98 -13.83 0.60 -2.70
CA LEU A 98 -12.89 1.53 -3.32
C LEU A 98 -11.62 0.79 -3.75
N GLN A 99 -11.35 0.80 -5.05
CA GLN A 99 -10.11 0.26 -5.61
C GLN A 99 -9.17 1.42 -5.99
N PRO A 100 -7.89 1.40 -5.54
CA PRO A 100 -6.92 2.40 -5.98
C PRO A 100 -6.62 2.24 -7.47
N CYS A 101 -6.56 3.35 -8.19
CA CYS A 101 -6.09 3.40 -9.56
C CYS A 101 -4.57 3.59 -9.56
N LEU A 102 -3.83 2.49 -9.71
CA LEU A 102 -2.37 2.51 -9.86
C LEU A 102 -1.99 2.13 -11.29
N SER A 103 -1.09 2.87 -11.92
CA SER A 103 -0.62 2.54 -13.28
C SER A 103 0.38 1.37 -13.27
N LEU A 104 0.61 0.74 -14.42
CA LEU A 104 1.65 -0.29 -14.55
C LEU A 104 3.05 0.26 -14.25
N GLU A 105 3.31 1.52 -14.63
CA GLU A 105 4.57 2.20 -14.35
C GLU A 105 4.75 2.40 -12.84
N GLU A 106 3.69 2.82 -12.14
CA GLU A 106 3.70 2.98 -10.68
C GLU A 106 3.99 1.66 -9.97
N LEU A 107 3.30 0.57 -10.35
CA LEU A 107 3.57 -0.75 -9.80
C LEU A 107 5.02 -1.19 -10.06
N SER A 108 5.54 -0.91 -11.26
CA SER A 108 6.95 -1.20 -11.59
C SER A 108 7.92 -0.39 -10.75
N ARG A 109 7.62 0.89 -10.45
CA ARG A 109 8.44 1.74 -9.56
C ARG A 109 8.46 1.23 -8.12
N TYR A 110 7.36 0.66 -7.64
CA TYR A 110 7.32 -0.04 -6.35
C TYR A 110 7.98 -1.43 -6.40
N GLY A 111 8.61 -1.80 -7.52
CA GLY A 111 9.34 -3.05 -7.66
C GLY A 111 8.48 -4.25 -8.01
N ILE A 112 7.22 -4.08 -8.44
CA ILE A 112 6.38 -5.21 -8.89
C ILE A 112 6.81 -5.66 -10.30
N ILE A 113 6.99 -6.96 -10.48
CA ILE A 113 7.43 -7.57 -11.75
C ILE A 113 6.25 -7.67 -12.72
N ILE A 114 5.92 -6.56 -13.38
CA ILE A 114 4.77 -6.46 -14.30
C ILE A 114 4.85 -7.44 -15.49
N ASN A 115 6.06 -7.78 -15.95
CA ASN A 115 6.26 -8.66 -17.12
C ASN A 115 5.82 -10.11 -16.89
N LYS A 116 5.74 -10.56 -15.62
CA LYS A 116 5.26 -11.91 -15.29
C LYS A 116 3.74 -12.03 -15.33
N PHE A 117 3.02 -10.90 -15.29
CA PHE A 117 1.57 -10.86 -15.15
C PHE A 117 0.97 -9.97 -16.23
N PRO A 118 0.87 -10.46 -17.49
CA PRO A 118 0.34 -9.66 -18.60
C PRO A 118 -1.12 -9.21 -18.38
N GLU A 119 -1.89 -9.96 -17.59
CA GLU A 119 -3.27 -9.67 -17.21
C GLU A 119 -3.42 -8.43 -16.29
N LEU A 120 -2.31 -7.88 -15.78
CA LEU A 120 -2.32 -6.58 -15.08
C LEU A 120 -2.77 -5.45 -16.01
N LYS A 121 -2.48 -5.56 -17.31
CA LYS A 121 -2.81 -4.55 -18.30
C LYS A 121 -4.29 -4.65 -18.66
N THR A 122 -5.07 -3.64 -18.28
CA THR A 122 -6.46 -3.52 -18.72
C THR A 122 -6.57 -2.59 -19.93
N SER A 123 -7.50 -2.90 -20.84
CA SER A 123 -7.72 -2.12 -22.07
C SER A 123 -8.59 -0.88 -21.88
N LYS A 124 -9.26 -0.75 -20.72
CA LYS A 124 -10.32 0.26 -20.52
C LYS A 124 -9.90 1.45 -19.67
N ASN A 125 -9.02 1.26 -18.68
CA ASN A 125 -8.56 2.30 -17.76
C ASN A 125 -7.04 2.23 -17.61
N GLN A 126 -6.38 3.35 -17.36
CA GLN A 126 -4.93 3.36 -17.11
C GLN A 126 -4.54 2.64 -15.78
N CYS A 127 -5.54 2.23 -14.99
CA CYS A 127 -5.39 1.51 -13.73
C CYS A 127 -5.09 0.02 -13.97
N ALA A 128 -4.02 -0.50 -13.37
CA ALA A 128 -3.67 -1.90 -13.40
C ALA A 128 -4.66 -2.76 -12.59
N ASN A 129 -4.92 -3.97 -13.08
CA ASN A 129 -5.76 -4.95 -12.38
C ASN A 129 -4.94 -5.73 -11.34
N ILE A 130 -4.83 -5.22 -10.11
CA ILE A 130 -4.05 -5.84 -9.02
C ILE A 130 -4.49 -7.29 -8.76
N SER A 131 -5.78 -7.58 -8.90
CA SER A 131 -6.35 -8.93 -8.72
C SER A 131 -5.82 -9.98 -9.70
N ALA A 132 -5.13 -9.56 -10.78
CA ALA A 132 -4.46 -10.47 -11.70
C ALA A 132 -3.21 -11.15 -11.07
N ILE A 133 -2.66 -10.60 -9.99
CA ILE A 133 -1.59 -11.25 -9.23
C ILE A 133 -2.22 -12.11 -8.13
N PRO A 134 -1.99 -13.44 -8.13
CA PRO A 134 -2.50 -14.30 -7.07
C PRO A 134 -2.03 -13.85 -5.70
N GLN A 135 -2.93 -13.80 -4.72
CA GLN A 135 -2.65 -13.38 -3.34
C GLN A 135 -2.19 -11.91 -3.19
N ALA A 136 -2.30 -11.10 -4.24
CA ALA A 136 -2.14 -9.65 -4.09
C ALA A 136 -3.41 -9.04 -3.47
N ARG A 137 -3.22 -8.02 -2.63
CA ARG A 137 -4.29 -7.23 -2.00
C ARG A 137 -3.95 -5.75 -2.00
N ALA A 138 -4.97 -4.92 -2.09
CA ALA A 138 -4.88 -3.48 -1.98
C ALA A 138 -5.99 -3.01 -1.05
N ASP A 139 -5.64 -2.78 0.21
CA ASP A 139 -6.58 -2.44 1.26
C ASP A 139 -6.44 -0.95 1.59
N TYR A 140 -7.52 -0.20 1.45
CA TYR A 140 -7.54 1.22 1.79
C TYR A 140 -8.11 1.43 3.20
N LEU A 141 -7.25 1.82 4.13
CA LEU A 141 -7.64 2.19 5.48
C LEU A 141 -7.95 3.69 5.54
N PHE A 142 -9.19 4.05 5.21
CA PHE A 142 -9.64 5.44 5.13
C PHE A 142 -9.33 6.25 6.40
N ASN A 143 -9.64 5.70 7.58
CA ASN A 143 -9.45 6.37 8.88
C ASN A 143 -7.99 6.76 9.17
N LYS A 144 -7.03 6.07 8.56
CA LYS A 144 -5.60 6.35 8.70
C LYS A 144 -5.01 7.02 7.46
N GLN A 145 -5.79 7.18 6.39
CA GLN A 145 -5.32 7.59 5.08
C GLN A 145 -4.16 6.72 4.58
N GLN A 146 -4.26 5.39 4.76
CA GLN A 146 -3.21 4.45 4.38
C GLN A 146 -3.69 3.50 3.29
N LEU A 147 -2.90 3.36 2.23
CA LEU A 147 -3.08 2.33 1.22
C LEU A 147 -2.09 1.20 1.49
N LEU A 148 -2.59 0.04 1.91
CA LEU A 148 -1.79 -1.15 2.18
C LEU A 148 -1.79 -2.05 0.95
N LEU A 149 -0.66 -2.10 0.26
CA LEU A 149 -0.41 -3.00 -0.85
C LEU A 149 0.34 -4.23 -0.34
N SER A 150 -0.26 -5.41 -0.51
CA SER A 150 0.36 -6.68 -0.17
C SER A 150 0.54 -7.49 -1.45
N PHE A 151 1.78 -7.85 -1.78
CA PHE A 151 2.12 -8.66 -2.96
C PHE A 151 2.98 -9.87 -2.55
N PRO A 152 2.78 -11.04 -3.18
CA PRO A 152 3.64 -12.20 -2.93
C PRO A 152 5.07 -11.91 -3.36
N GLN A 153 6.05 -12.43 -2.62
CA GLN A 153 7.48 -12.21 -2.90
C GLN A 153 7.90 -12.66 -4.31
N THR A 154 7.16 -13.58 -4.94
CA THR A 154 7.41 -14.02 -6.33
C THR A 154 7.07 -12.95 -7.38
N ALA A 155 6.23 -11.98 -7.02
CA ALA A 155 5.78 -10.86 -7.84
C ALA A 155 6.53 -9.55 -7.57
N VAL A 156 7.37 -9.50 -6.53
CA VAL A 156 8.20 -8.34 -6.19
C VAL A 156 9.64 -8.62 -6.66
N ASN A 157 10.31 -7.61 -7.19
CA ASN A 157 11.74 -7.68 -7.48
C ASN A 157 12.46 -7.91 -6.16
N ASN A 158 13.33 -8.92 -6.12
CA ASN A 158 14.23 -9.19 -5.02
C ASN A 158 15.36 -8.15 -5.01
N ALA A 159 15.01 -6.87 -4.91
CA ALA A 159 15.93 -5.82 -4.54
C ALA A 159 16.38 -6.12 -3.11
N ALA A 160 17.66 -6.43 -2.92
CA ALA A 160 18.22 -6.57 -1.58
C ALA A 160 17.93 -5.30 -0.78
N ARG A 161 17.73 -5.41 0.55
CA ARG A 161 17.52 -4.23 1.40
C ARG A 161 18.59 -3.18 1.13
N GLY A 162 18.18 -1.96 0.77
CA GLY A 162 19.08 -0.85 0.40
C GLY A 162 19.49 -0.80 -1.08
N TRP A 163 18.89 -1.60 -1.96
CA TRP A 163 19.11 -1.49 -3.39
C TRP A 163 18.50 -0.19 -3.95
N VAL A 164 19.26 0.47 -4.83
CA VAL A 164 18.86 1.71 -5.49
C VAL A 164 18.91 1.48 -7.00
N ASP A 165 17.82 1.82 -7.69
CA ASP A 165 17.71 1.71 -9.14
C ASP A 165 18.87 2.47 -9.83
N PRO A 166 19.63 1.82 -10.75
CA PRO A 166 20.63 2.49 -11.57
C PRO A 166 20.10 3.73 -12.32
N ALA A 167 18.80 3.81 -12.63
CA ALA A 167 18.18 4.98 -13.24
C ALA A 167 18.18 6.22 -12.32
N LEU A 168 18.24 6.02 -10.99
CA LEU A 168 18.34 7.10 -10.00
C LEU A 168 19.79 7.55 -9.76
N TRP A 169 20.78 6.91 -10.37
CA TRP A 169 22.18 7.28 -10.17
C TRP A 169 22.51 8.58 -10.87
N ASP A 170 22.88 9.59 -10.09
CA ASP A 170 23.36 10.86 -10.61
C ASP A 170 24.86 10.76 -10.98
N ASN A 171 25.19 11.19 -12.20
CA ASN A 171 26.59 11.31 -12.64
C ASN A 171 27.32 12.47 -11.95
N GLY A 172 26.58 13.37 -11.31
CA GLY A 172 27.07 14.59 -10.70
C GLY A 172 27.27 15.71 -11.73
N ILE A 173 27.82 16.82 -11.26
CA ILE A 173 28.04 18.01 -12.09
C ILE A 173 29.43 18.00 -12.74
N THR A 174 29.52 18.66 -13.89
CA THR A 174 30.80 18.98 -14.51
C THR A 174 31.57 19.96 -13.62
N ALA A 175 32.76 19.58 -13.17
CA ALA A 175 33.53 20.37 -12.21
C ALA A 175 35.05 20.13 -12.36
N LEU A 176 35.82 21.20 -12.16
CA LEU A 176 37.26 21.13 -11.91
C LEU A 176 37.50 21.09 -10.39
N ILE A 177 38.35 20.18 -9.93
CA ILE A 177 38.69 20.00 -8.52
C ILE A 177 40.21 20.12 -8.36
N LEU A 178 40.67 20.79 -7.30
CA LEU A 178 42.09 20.88 -6.98
C LEU A 178 42.28 20.68 -5.47
N ASN A 179 42.92 19.58 -5.10
CA ASN A 179 43.38 19.35 -3.73
C ASN A 179 44.89 19.58 -3.65
N TYR A 180 45.36 20.12 -2.53
CA TYR A 180 46.78 20.29 -2.26
C TYR A 180 47.09 19.89 -0.81
N ASN A 181 48.28 19.35 -0.60
CA ASN A 181 48.83 19.09 0.74
C ASN A 181 50.30 19.47 0.74
N PHE A 182 50.70 20.32 1.67
CA PHE A 182 52.06 20.80 1.83
C PHE A 182 52.54 20.48 3.25
N SER A 183 53.68 19.82 3.35
CA SER A 183 54.30 19.44 4.63
C SER A 183 55.80 19.63 4.57
N GLY A 184 56.41 20.06 5.65
CA GLY A 184 57.86 20.16 5.76
C GLY A 184 58.38 19.77 7.13
N SER A 185 59.64 19.36 7.19
CA SER A 185 60.32 18.97 8.43
C SER A 185 61.73 19.52 8.45
N VAL A 186 62.11 20.16 9.56
CA VAL A 186 63.48 20.60 9.81
C VAL A 186 64.01 19.81 10.99
N ASN A 187 65.12 19.08 10.80
CA ASN A 187 65.81 18.37 11.86
C ASN A 187 67.14 19.10 12.14
N LYS A 188 67.37 19.42 13.41
CA LYS A 188 68.62 20.00 13.89
C LYS A 188 69.47 18.94 14.57
N ALA A 189 70.73 18.88 14.20
CA ALA A 189 71.67 17.94 14.79
C ALA A 189 72.30 18.51 16.07
N ASP A 190 72.36 17.70 17.14
CA ASP A 190 72.94 18.12 18.43
C ASP A 190 74.46 17.83 18.53
N THR A 191 75.06 17.25 17.49
CA THR A 191 76.48 16.86 17.46
C THR A 191 77.24 17.56 16.33
N ASN A 192 78.45 18.07 16.62
CA ASN A 192 79.32 18.80 15.67
C ASN A 192 79.71 18.03 14.38
N SER A 193 79.38 16.75 14.23
CA SER A 193 79.73 15.94 13.06
C SER A 193 78.55 15.63 12.12
N SER A 194 77.33 16.12 12.39
CA SER A 194 76.16 15.87 11.55
C SER A 194 75.53 17.19 11.11
N ASN A 195 75.06 17.22 9.86
CA ASN A 195 74.42 18.40 9.28
C ASN A 195 72.93 18.44 9.61
N ASP A 196 72.38 19.64 9.72
CA ASP A 196 70.94 19.86 9.75
C ASP A 196 70.30 19.39 8.42
N SER A 197 69.05 18.94 8.50
CA SER A 197 68.27 18.54 7.31
C SER A 197 66.96 19.32 7.23
N ASP A 198 66.65 19.85 6.05
CA ASP A 198 65.33 20.39 5.69
C ASP A 198 64.74 19.49 4.60
N ASN A 199 63.45 19.15 4.72
CA ASN A 199 62.70 18.46 3.69
C ASN A 199 61.32 19.10 3.54
N GLN A 200 60.93 19.39 2.31
CA GLN A 200 59.67 20.01 1.95
C GLN A 200 58.97 19.16 0.91
N TYR A 201 57.70 18.86 1.16
CA TYR A 201 56.87 18.02 0.33
C TYR A 201 55.59 18.73 -0.05
N LEU A 202 55.25 18.70 -1.33
CA LEU A 202 54.01 19.22 -1.88
C LEU A 202 53.35 18.13 -2.72
N SER A 203 52.13 17.77 -2.40
CA SER A 203 51.26 16.99 -3.29
C SER A 203 50.16 17.86 -3.85
N ILE A 204 49.93 17.78 -5.16
CA ILE A 204 48.84 18.44 -5.87
C ILE A 204 48.03 17.36 -6.58
N GLN A 205 46.71 17.45 -6.43
CA GLN A 205 45.73 16.49 -6.91
C GLN A 205 44.66 17.21 -7.74
N PRO A 206 44.93 17.51 -9.02
CA PRO A 206 43.90 18.05 -9.89
C PRO A 206 42.96 16.94 -10.36
N GLY A 207 41.69 17.31 -10.55
CA GLY A 207 40.64 16.44 -11.05
C GLY A 207 39.68 17.19 -11.95
N LEU A 208 39.09 16.47 -12.89
CA LEU A 208 38.03 16.96 -13.77
C LEU A 208 36.92 15.92 -13.84
N ASN A 209 35.68 16.36 -13.60
CA ASN A 209 34.46 15.58 -13.79
C ASN A 209 33.74 16.11 -15.02
N VAL A 210 33.36 15.24 -15.94
CA VAL A 210 32.50 15.57 -17.10
C VAL A 210 31.54 14.41 -17.33
N GLY A 211 30.27 14.59 -16.94
CA GLY A 211 29.29 13.50 -16.92
C GLY A 211 29.80 12.29 -16.13
N ALA A 212 29.76 11.09 -16.72
CA ALA A 212 30.23 9.86 -16.08
C ALA A 212 31.76 9.75 -15.94
N TRP A 213 32.53 10.58 -16.66
CA TRP A 213 34.00 10.52 -16.66
C TRP A 213 34.61 11.26 -15.47
N ARG A 214 35.59 10.63 -14.82
CA ARG A 214 36.33 11.17 -13.66
C ARG A 214 37.83 11.08 -13.92
N LEU A 215 38.43 12.17 -14.39
CA LEU A 215 39.89 12.27 -14.54
C LEU A 215 40.49 12.74 -13.23
N ARG A 216 41.56 12.08 -12.79
CA ARG A 216 42.32 12.39 -11.57
C ARG A 216 43.80 12.29 -11.88
N ASN A 217 44.59 13.20 -11.34
CA ASN A 217 46.05 13.14 -11.38
C ASN A 217 46.63 13.34 -9.98
N TYR A 218 47.79 12.73 -9.73
CA TYR A 218 48.54 12.86 -8.49
C TYR A 218 49.97 13.28 -8.85
N SER A 219 50.33 14.50 -8.48
CA SER A 219 51.65 15.07 -8.73
C SER A 219 52.30 15.45 -7.40
N THR A 220 53.58 15.11 -7.24
CA THR A 220 54.33 15.40 -6.02
C THR A 220 55.62 16.13 -6.34
N TRP A 221 55.99 17.06 -5.48
CA TRP A 221 57.27 17.74 -5.47
C TRP A 221 57.91 17.54 -4.10
N ASN A 222 59.20 17.21 -4.09
CA ASN A 222 59.99 17.07 -2.87
C ASN A 222 61.29 17.85 -3.01
N ARG A 223 61.73 18.49 -1.94
CA ARG A 223 63.00 19.22 -1.85
C ARG A 223 63.68 18.94 -0.52
#